data_AF-A0A7S0ARJ5-F1
#
_entry.id   AF-A0A7S0ARJ5-F1
#
_cell.length_a   1.000
_cell.length_b   1.000
_cell.length_c   1.000
_cell.angle_alpha   90.00
_cell.angle_beta   90.00
_cell.angle_gamma   90.00
#
_symmetry.space_group_name_H-M   'P 1'
#
loop_
_entity.id
_entity.type
_entity.pdbx_description
1 polymer ?
#
loop_
_entity_poly.entity_id
_entity_poly.type
_entity_poly.pdbx_seq_one_letter_code
_entity_poly.pdbx_strand_id
1 'polypeptide(L)'
;SSFDNAQVYDSYKERILDAFDVPLQRNVTVVPFPYAPTSDTWHDGFESARGVYVNYLKTKHAIYVPMFGLPEDNEALQVATTYGDKPAIAVDAKAVSIMGGSVRCLSQHLWGEPADVVLARASSDTDNPPSSSSLAALPRTSHPFWNHGGIYVATLALVFFLCRHN
;
A
#
# COMPACT_ATOMS: atom_id res chain seq x y z
N SER A 1 -26.78 -15.17 8.32
CA SER A 1 -27.10 -13.82 8.83
C SER A 1 -26.45 -12.83 7.88
N SER A 2 -27.22 -12.03 7.17
CA SER A 2 -26.65 -10.94 6.38
C SER A 2 -26.05 -9.93 7.34
N PHE A 3 -24.72 -9.84 7.40
CA PHE A 3 -24.05 -8.70 8.02
C PHE A 3 -24.52 -7.46 7.26
N ASP A 4 -25.25 -6.57 7.94
CA ASP A 4 -25.63 -5.29 7.36
C ASP A 4 -24.40 -4.38 7.35
N ASN A 5 -23.66 -4.44 6.25
CA ASN A 5 -22.43 -3.67 6.05
C ASN A 5 -22.66 -2.16 6.21
N ALA A 6 -23.88 -1.65 6.00
CA ALA A 6 -24.19 -0.22 6.14
C ALA A 6 -24.22 0.21 7.61
N GLN A 7 -24.94 -0.53 8.46
CA GLN A 7 -25.01 -0.23 9.90
C GLN A 7 -23.63 -0.32 10.58
N VAL A 8 -22.84 -1.32 10.18
CA VAL A 8 -21.46 -1.50 10.68
C VAL A 8 -20.58 -0.34 10.21
N TYR A 9 -20.66 0.03 8.93
CA TYR A 9 -19.92 1.17 8.37
C TYR A 9 -20.25 2.48 9.08
N ASP A 10 -21.53 2.77 9.32
CA ASP A 10 -21.95 4.01 9.99
C ASP A 10 -21.40 4.08 11.43
N SER A 11 -21.46 2.97 12.17
CA SER A 11 -20.87 2.90 13.52
C SER A 11 -19.36 3.12 13.53
N TYR A 12 -18.62 2.53 12.58
CA TYR A 12 -17.18 2.76 12.48
C TYR A 12 -16.85 4.17 12.03
N LYS A 13 -17.61 4.72 11.08
CA LYS A 13 -17.45 6.10 10.61
C LYS A 13 -17.64 7.10 11.74
N GLU A 14 -18.69 6.95 12.54
CA GLU A 14 -18.94 7.81 13.70
C GLU A 14 -17.78 7.74 14.71
N ARG A 15 -17.32 6.53 15.06
CA ARG A 15 -16.19 6.34 15.99
C ARG A 15 -14.87 6.90 15.45
N ILE A 16 -14.64 6.78 14.15
CA ILE A 16 -13.44 7.33 13.51
C ILE A 16 -13.51 8.87 13.56
N LEU A 17 -14.65 9.46 13.21
CA LEU A 17 -14.84 10.91 13.25
C LEU A 17 -14.77 11.47 14.68
N ASP A 18 -15.32 10.76 15.66
CA ASP A 18 -15.24 11.08 17.10
C ASP A 18 -13.80 10.97 17.63
N ALA A 19 -13.04 9.96 17.22
CA ALA A 19 -11.62 9.85 17.56
C ALA A 19 -10.76 11.00 16.99
N PHE A 20 -11.26 11.70 15.96
CA PHE A 20 -10.64 12.89 15.38
C PHE A 20 -11.11 14.20 16.03
N ASP A 21 -11.78 14.18 17.20
CA ASP A 21 -12.25 15.36 17.95
C ASP A 21 -11.13 16.18 18.64
N VAL A 22 -10.07 16.51 17.88
CA VAL A 22 -9.00 17.48 18.18
C VAL A 22 -8.69 18.19 16.85
N PRO A 23 -8.44 19.52 16.79
CA PRO A 23 -8.89 20.39 15.70
C PRO A 23 -8.17 20.14 14.35
N LEU A 24 -8.65 19.14 13.62
CA LEU A 24 -8.42 18.95 12.19
C LEU A 24 -9.70 19.24 11.38
N GLN A 25 -10.68 19.93 11.98
CA GLN A 25 -11.97 20.29 11.38
C GLN A 25 -11.88 21.39 10.30
N ARG A 26 -11.03 21.20 9.30
CA ARG A 26 -11.18 21.89 8.02
C ARG A 26 -10.99 20.84 6.91
N ASN A 27 -12.11 20.19 6.57
CA ASN A 27 -12.33 19.42 5.33
C ASN A 27 -11.77 17.99 5.24
N VAL A 28 -12.12 17.11 6.19
CA VAL A 28 -11.94 15.65 6.04
C VAL A 28 -13.15 15.05 5.35
N THR A 29 -12.94 14.39 4.21
CA THR A 29 -13.97 13.61 3.51
C THR A 29 -13.74 12.13 3.76
N VAL A 30 -14.72 11.44 4.33
CA VAL A 30 -14.70 9.98 4.48
C VAL A 30 -15.22 9.37 3.18
N VAL A 31 -14.38 8.58 2.52
CA VAL A 31 -14.69 7.93 1.25
C VAL A 31 -14.75 6.42 1.49
N PRO A 32 -15.88 5.75 1.21
CA PRO A 32 -15.95 4.30 1.28
C PRO A 32 -15.04 3.70 0.20
N PHE A 33 -14.31 2.66 0.57
CA PHE A 33 -13.45 1.89 -0.32
C PHE A 33 -13.97 0.45 -0.35
N PRO A 34 -14.02 -0.23 -1.51
CA PRO A 34 -14.51 -1.60 -1.58
C PRO A 34 -13.73 -2.52 -0.63
N TYR A 35 -14.47 -3.43 0.00
CA TYR A 35 -13.96 -4.41 0.95
C TYR A 35 -14.69 -5.73 0.72
N ALA A 36 -13.98 -6.69 0.12
CA ALA A 36 -14.52 -7.99 -0.27
C ALA A 36 -13.50 -9.10 0.05
N PRO A 37 -13.12 -9.27 1.34
CA PRO A 37 -12.14 -10.28 1.71
C PRO A 37 -12.63 -11.69 1.36
N THR A 38 -11.75 -12.50 0.82
CA THR A 38 -12.01 -13.94 0.61
C THR A 38 -11.70 -14.73 1.87
N SER A 39 -12.36 -15.87 2.08
CA SER A 39 -12.05 -16.79 3.19
C SER A 39 -10.81 -17.66 2.96
N ASP A 40 -10.04 -17.38 1.92
CA ASP A 40 -8.82 -18.13 1.60
C ASP A 40 -7.76 -17.92 2.68
N THR A 41 -7.06 -18.99 3.02
CA THR A 41 -5.96 -18.97 3.99
C THR A 41 -4.71 -19.60 3.42
N TRP A 42 -3.56 -19.11 3.87
CA TRP A 42 -2.26 -19.70 3.63
C TRP A 42 -1.92 -20.74 4.71
N HIS A 43 -0.69 -21.23 4.70
CA HIS A 43 -0.17 -22.11 5.74
C HIS A 43 -0.44 -21.55 7.14
N ASP A 44 -0.73 -22.46 8.06
CA ASP A 44 -1.00 -22.18 9.48
C ASP A 44 -2.22 -21.28 9.73
N GLY A 45 -3.14 -21.18 8.76
CA GLY A 45 -4.38 -20.42 8.91
C GLY A 45 -4.21 -18.92 8.72
N PHE A 46 -3.10 -18.48 8.13
CA PHE A 46 -2.87 -17.06 7.89
C PHE A 46 -3.86 -16.53 6.84
N GLU A 47 -4.65 -15.51 7.20
CA GLU A 47 -5.71 -15.00 6.34
C GLU A 47 -5.17 -14.27 5.11
N SER A 48 -5.83 -14.49 3.98
CA SER A 48 -5.54 -13.81 2.72
C SER A 48 -5.88 -12.32 2.79
N ALA A 49 -5.04 -11.48 2.19
CA ALA A 49 -5.31 -10.05 1.97
C ALA A 49 -6.11 -9.78 0.67
N ARG A 50 -6.55 -10.84 -0.02
CA ARG A 50 -7.29 -10.75 -1.28
C ARG A 50 -8.62 -10.02 -1.04
N GLY A 51 -8.88 -8.97 -1.82
CA GLY A 51 -10.08 -8.14 -1.69
C GLY A 51 -10.01 -7.05 -0.60
N VAL A 52 -8.84 -6.87 0.03
CA VAL A 52 -8.58 -5.79 1.00
C VAL A 52 -7.89 -4.62 0.30
N TYR A 53 -8.67 -3.77 -0.37
CA TYR A 53 -8.13 -2.73 -1.26
C TYR A 53 -7.51 -1.51 -0.55
N VAL A 54 -7.81 -1.29 0.74
CA VAL A 54 -7.15 -0.26 1.56
C VAL A 54 -5.63 -0.52 1.73
N ASN A 55 -5.16 -1.70 1.35
CA ASN A 55 -3.75 -2.07 1.25
C ASN A 55 -3.04 -1.47 0.00
N TYR A 56 -3.52 -0.32 -0.48
CA TYR A 56 -2.91 0.43 -1.57
C TYR A 56 -1.68 1.21 -1.10
N LEU A 57 -0.76 1.48 -2.02
CA LEU A 57 0.43 2.27 -1.74
C LEU A 57 0.34 3.65 -2.38
N LYS A 58 0.32 4.70 -1.56
CA LYS A 58 0.46 6.07 -2.04
C LYS A 58 1.93 6.51 -2.00
N THR A 59 2.40 7.10 -3.09
CA THR A 59 3.77 7.64 -3.23
C THR A 59 3.71 9.13 -3.55
N LYS A 60 4.85 9.74 -3.88
CA LYS A 60 4.88 11.12 -4.37
C LYS A 60 4.16 11.24 -5.73
N HIS A 61 4.18 10.20 -6.55
CA HIS A 61 3.78 10.28 -7.96
C HIS A 61 2.47 9.58 -8.29
N ALA A 62 2.10 8.54 -7.54
CA ALA A 62 0.94 7.71 -7.85
C ALA A 62 0.34 7.04 -6.61
N ILE A 63 -0.89 6.53 -6.78
CA ILE A 63 -1.56 5.60 -5.88
C ILE A 63 -1.56 4.23 -6.58
N TYR A 64 -0.87 3.25 -6.03
CA TYR A 64 -0.81 1.89 -6.55
C TYR A 64 -1.91 1.04 -5.91
N VAL A 65 -2.92 0.69 -6.69
CA VAL A 65 -4.12 -0.03 -6.25
C VAL A 65 -3.94 -1.53 -6.53
N PRO A 66 -4.10 -2.40 -5.52
CA PRO A 66 -3.97 -3.85 -5.71
C PRO A 66 -5.15 -4.41 -6.50
N MET A 67 -4.86 -5.17 -7.55
CA MET A 67 -5.84 -5.92 -8.34
C MET A 67 -5.75 -7.40 -7.98
N PHE A 68 -6.89 -8.04 -7.78
CA PHE A 68 -6.97 -9.44 -7.36
C PHE A 68 -7.64 -10.35 -8.40
N GLY A 69 -8.19 -9.81 -9.47
CA GLY A 69 -9.08 -10.52 -10.38
C GLY A 69 -10.45 -10.76 -9.75
N LEU A 70 -10.98 -9.74 -9.07
CA LEU A 70 -12.30 -9.73 -8.44
C LEU A 70 -13.20 -8.66 -9.11
N PRO A 71 -14.54 -8.80 -9.05
CA PRO A 71 -15.46 -7.79 -9.60
C PRO A 71 -15.22 -6.37 -9.04
N GLU A 72 -14.78 -6.26 -7.79
CA GLU A 72 -14.55 -5.00 -7.08
C GLU A 72 -13.26 -4.27 -7.50
N ASP A 73 -12.38 -4.89 -8.31
CA ASP A 73 -11.11 -4.29 -8.75
C ASP A 73 -11.34 -2.95 -9.47
N ASN A 74 -12.36 -2.92 -10.33
CA ASN A 74 -12.72 -1.72 -11.10
C ASN A 74 -13.25 -0.60 -10.20
N GLU A 75 -14.06 -0.95 -9.19
CA GLU A 75 -14.56 0.01 -8.21
C GLU A 75 -13.40 0.59 -7.39
N ALA A 76 -12.47 -0.25 -6.94
CA ALA A 76 -11.30 0.17 -6.17
C ALA A 76 -10.44 1.17 -6.96
N LEU A 77 -10.18 0.86 -8.24
CA LEU A 77 -9.43 1.75 -9.12
C LEU A 77 -10.20 3.06 -9.39
N GLN A 78 -11.51 3.00 -9.55
CA GLN A 78 -12.35 4.18 -9.76
C GLN A 78 -12.38 5.08 -8.53
N VAL A 79 -12.52 4.53 -7.32
CA VAL A 79 -12.50 5.29 -6.05
C VAL A 79 -11.15 5.99 -5.90
N ALA A 80 -10.03 5.27 -6.10
CA ALA A 80 -8.70 5.87 -6.06
C ALA A 80 -8.49 6.98 -7.10
N THR A 81 -9.04 6.81 -8.30
CA THR A 81 -8.96 7.82 -9.38
C THR A 81 -9.81 9.05 -9.07
N THR A 82 -11.01 8.85 -8.52
CA THR A 82 -12.00 9.93 -8.31
C THR A 82 -11.66 10.77 -7.09
N TYR A 83 -11.24 10.14 -6.00
CA TYR A 83 -11.01 10.80 -4.71
C TYR A 83 -9.52 10.97 -4.38
N GLY A 84 -8.63 10.32 -5.12
CA GLY A 84 -7.19 10.47 -4.97
C GLY A 84 -6.69 11.80 -5.54
N ASP A 85 -5.58 12.27 -4.98
CA ASP A 85 -4.84 13.47 -5.42
C ASP A 85 -3.73 13.13 -6.43
N LYS A 86 -3.67 11.88 -6.89
CA LYS A 86 -2.60 11.35 -7.75
C LYS A 86 -3.17 10.33 -8.73
N PRO A 87 -2.48 10.10 -9.87
CA PRO A 87 -2.83 9.01 -10.78
C PRO A 87 -2.91 7.67 -10.04
N ALA A 88 -3.99 6.93 -10.28
CA ALA A 88 -4.15 5.57 -9.79
C ALA A 88 -3.55 4.58 -10.80
N ILE A 89 -2.73 3.64 -10.33
CA ILE A 89 -2.05 2.63 -11.13
C ILE A 89 -2.46 1.26 -10.60
N ALA A 90 -3.03 0.42 -11.46
CA ALA A 90 -3.36 -0.95 -11.14
C ALA A 90 -2.09 -1.80 -10.98
N VAL A 91 -2.02 -2.62 -9.93
CA VAL A 91 -0.91 -3.55 -9.68
C VAL A 91 -1.49 -4.93 -9.40
N ASP A 92 -1.09 -5.94 -10.16
CA ASP A 92 -1.47 -7.32 -9.88
C ASP A 92 -0.88 -7.78 -8.54
N ALA A 93 -1.76 -8.02 -7.57
CA ALA A 93 -1.42 -8.51 -6.24
C ALA A 93 -1.99 -9.91 -5.97
N LYS A 94 -2.60 -10.55 -6.97
CA LYS A 94 -3.32 -11.83 -6.80
C LYS A 94 -2.45 -12.93 -6.22
N ALA A 95 -1.22 -13.07 -6.72
CA ALA A 95 -0.32 -14.14 -6.31
C ALA A 95 0.20 -13.95 -4.88
N VAL A 96 0.44 -12.70 -4.48
CA VAL A 96 1.00 -12.38 -3.15
C VAL A 96 -0.06 -12.28 -2.07
N SER A 97 -1.30 -11.95 -2.44
CA SER A 97 -2.38 -11.72 -1.49
C SER A 97 -2.70 -12.92 -0.61
N ILE A 98 -2.46 -14.14 -1.12
CA ILE A 98 -2.70 -15.36 -0.35
C ILE A 98 -1.82 -15.42 0.91
N MET A 99 -0.60 -14.89 0.86
CA MET A 99 0.32 -14.83 2.00
C MET A 99 -0.03 -13.71 3.00
N GLY A 100 -1.25 -13.15 2.93
CA GLY A 100 -1.79 -12.10 3.80
C GLY A 100 -1.15 -10.72 3.68
N GLY A 101 -0.31 -10.50 2.67
CA GLY A 101 0.25 -9.19 2.32
C GLY A 101 -0.22 -8.72 0.95
N SER A 102 -0.35 -7.40 0.78
CA SER A 102 -0.60 -6.78 -0.54
C SER A 102 0.36 -5.60 -0.76
N VAL A 103 0.08 -4.75 -1.73
CA VAL A 103 0.99 -3.72 -2.27
C VAL A 103 1.61 -2.85 -1.16
N ARG A 104 0.83 -2.41 -0.16
CA ARG A 104 1.37 -1.62 0.96
C ARG A 104 2.25 -2.46 1.89
N CYS A 105 1.84 -3.67 2.24
CA CYS A 105 2.60 -4.54 3.14
C CYS A 105 3.99 -4.91 2.58
N LEU A 106 4.12 -4.99 1.25
CA LEU A 106 5.38 -5.31 0.56
C LEU A 106 6.22 -4.07 0.23
N SER A 107 5.89 -2.93 0.83
CA SER A 107 6.54 -1.66 0.55
C SER A 107 7.04 -0.99 1.83
N GLN A 108 8.20 -0.34 1.73
CA GLN A 108 8.73 0.51 2.78
C GLN A 108 8.86 1.95 2.26
N HIS A 109 8.34 2.90 3.04
CA HIS A 109 8.57 4.32 2.81
C HIS A 109 9.90 4.73 3.45
N LEU A 110 10.75 5.37 2.64
CA LEU A 110 11.97 6.01 3.07
C LEU A 110 11.86 7.53 2.86
N TRP A 111 12.57 8.29 3.69
CA TRP A 111 12.57 9.75 3.69
C TRP A 111 13.98 10.27 3.97
N GLY A 112 14.31 11.46 3.48
CA GLY A 112 15.58 12.15 3.77
C GLY A 112 16.82 11.41 3.28
N GLU A 113 17.93 11.57 4.00
CA GLU A 113 19.23 11.01 3.63
C GLU A 113 19.22 9.49 3.34
N PRO A 114 18.51 8.64 4.10
CA PRO A 114 18.33 7.23 3.72
C PRO A 114 17.70 7.01 2.35
N ALA A 115 16.74 7.84 1.95
CA ALA A 115 16.12 7.75 0.63
C ALA A 115 17.10 8.17 -0.47
N ASP A 116 17.89 9.22 -0.24
CA ASP A 116 18.90 9.70 -1.20
C ASP A 116 19.99 8.65 -1.43
N VAL A 117 20.42 7.97 -0.36
CA VAL A 117 21.41 6.90 -0.44
C VAL A 117 20.89 5.69 -1.22
N VAL A 118 19.65 5.27 -0.98
CA VAL A 118 19.04 4.17 -1.73
C VAL A 118 18.83 4.55 -3.20
N LEU A 119 18.43 5.79 -3.47
CA LEU A 119 18.24 6.31 -4.83
C LEU A 119 19.56 6.36 -5.61
N ALA A 120 20.63 6.85 -4.98
CA ALA A 120 21.96 6.90 -5.58
C ALA A 120 22.44 5.49 -5.97
N ARG A 121 22.26 4.50 -5.08
CA ARG A 121 22.61 3.10 -5.35
C ARG A 121 21.76 2.46 -6.44
N ALA A 122 20.44 2.65 -6.39
CA ALA A 122 19.54 2.11 -7.40
C ALA A 122 19.82 2.70 -8.80
N SER A 123 20.27 3.95 -8.87
CA SER A 123 20.61 4.63 -10.14
C SER A 123 21.99 4.22 -10.68
N SER A 124 22.93 3.84 -9.81
CA SER A 124 24.24 3.32 -10.24
C SER A 124 24.19 1.86 -10.69
N ASP A 125 23.20 1.10 -10.22
CA ASP A 125 23.04 -0.35 -10.43
C ASP A 125 22.26 -0.71 -11.71
N THR A 126 22.28 0.15 -12.74
CA THR A 126 21.57 -0.12 -14.01
C THR A 126 22.08 -1.36 -14.77
N ASP A 127 23.19 -1.96 -14.34
CA ASP A 127 23.74 -3.21 -14.87
C ASP A 127 23.49 -4.46 -13.98
N ASN A 128 22.94 -4.33 -12.77
CA ASN A 128 22.54 -5.46 -11.92
C ASN A 128 21.67 -4.99 -10.74
N PRO A 129 20.48 -5.56 -10.49
CA PRO A 129 19.62 -5.11 -9.40
C PRO A 129 20.29 -5.28 -8.02
N PRO A 130 20.10 -4.33 -7.08
CA PRO A 130 20.74 -4.38 -5.77
C PRO A 130 20.31 -5.63 -4.99
N SER A 131 21.30 -6.41 -4.56
CA SER A 131 21.09 -7.60 -3.72
C SER A 131 20.56 -7.23 -2.33
N SER A 132 19.76 -8.10 -1.72
CA SER A 132 19.13 -7.91 -0.39
C SER A 132 20.13 -7.56 0.73
N SER A 133 21.40 -7.93 0.56
CA SER A 133 22.50 -7.60 1.48
C SER A 133 22.87 -6.11 1.53
N SER A 134 22.66 -5.34 0.46
CA SER A 134 23.08 -3.92 0.42
C SER A 134 22.11 -2.99 1.16
N LEU A 135 20.83 -3.37 1.26
CA LEU A 135 19.78 -2.58 1.94
C LEU A 135 19.77 -2.80 3.46
N ALA A 136 20.23 -3.96 3.94
CA ALA A 136 20.35 -4.26 5.37
C ALA A 136 21.47 -3.46 6.07
N ALA A 137 22.36 -2.82 5.31
CA ALA A 137 23.53 -2.10 5.83
C ALA A 137 23.30 -0.60 6.06
N LEU A 138 22.07 -0.08 5.90
CA LEU A 138 21.80 1.34 6.15
C LEU A 138 21.82 1.66 7.65
N PRO A 139 22.55 2.71 8.08
CA PRO A 139 22.58 3.11 9.47
C PRO A 139 21.19 3.57 9.92
N ARG A 140 20.69 3.00 11.03
CA ARG A 140 19.47 3.49 11.69
C ARG A 140 19.79 4.83 12.35
N THR A 141 19.55 5.94 11.65
CA THR A 141 19.76 7.27 12.23
C THR A 141 18.54 7.65 13.09
N SER A 142 18.83 8.07 14.32
CA SER A 142 17.86 8.43 15.35
C SER A 142 17.83 9.94 15.54
N HIS A 143 17.11 10.70 14.71
CA HIS A 143 16.94 12.15 14.91
C HIS A 143 15.56 12.69 14.48
N PRO A 144 15.10 13.82 15.07
CA PRO A 144 13.69 14.21 15.09
C PRO A 144 13.23 14.76 13.75
N PHE A 145 12.10 14.22 13.30
CA PHE A 145 11.43 14.50 12.03
C PHE A 145 10.86 15.91 11.97
N TRP A 146 11.14 16.64 10.88
CA TRP A 146 10.20 17.34 9.98
C TRP A 146 10.99 18.39 9.18
N ASN A 147 11.36 18.10 7.94
CA ASN A 147 11.08 19.01 6.83
C ASN A 147 11.40 18.42 5.46
N HIS A 148 10.47 18.65 4.53
CA HIS A 148 10.59 18.57 3.07
C HIS A 148 11.23 17.33 2.41
N GLY A 149 10.44 16.58 1.63
CA GLY A 149 10.97 15.95 0.41
C GLY A 149 10.54 14.51 0.14
N GLY A 150 10.25 14.27 -1.15
CA GLY A 150 10.50 13.04 -1.93
C GLY A 150 10.14 11.68 -1.32
N ILE A 151 9.10 11.03 -1.84
CA ILE A 151 8.74 9.65 -1.49
C ILE A 151 9.19 8.71 -2.61
N TYR A 152 10.07 7.76 -2.30
CA TYR A 152 10.45 6.67 -3.20
C TYR A 152 10.23 5.32 -2.52
N VAL A 153 9.76 4.35 -3.31
CA VAL A 153 9.44 2.99 -2.88
C VAL A 153 10.69 2.15 -3.06
N ALA A 154 11.32 1.75 -1.97
CA ALA A 154 12.23 0.61 -1.99
C ALA A 154 11.35 -0.65 -1.93
N THR A 155 11.06 -1.23 -3.10
CA THR A 155 10.36 -2.52 -3.19
C THR A 155 11.31 -3.60 -2.66
N LEU A 156 11.21 -3.91 -1.37
CA LEU A 156 11.90 -5.07 -0.79
C LEU A 156 11.09 -6.31 -1.19
N ALA A 157 11.58 -7.02 -2.20
CA ALA A 157 11.21 -8.39 -2.60
C ALA A 157 9.69 -8.65 -2.79
N LEU A 158 9.14 -8.54 -4.01
CA LEU A 158 8.93 -9.73 -4.85
C LEU A 158 8.80 -9.40 -6.36
N VAL A 159 9.63 -8.53 -6.92
CA VAL A 159 9.61 -8.24 -8.38
C VAL A 159 10.35 -9.32 -9.20
N PHE A 160 11.02 -10.27 -8.55
CA PHE A 160 11.83 -11.29 -9.23
C PHE A 160 11.06 -12.43 -9.92
N PHE A 161 9.72 -12.48 -9.87
CA PHE A 161 8.96 -13.61 -10.45
C PHE A 161 8.06 -13.29 -11.66
N LEU A 162 7.93 -12.03 -12.10
CA LEU A 162 7.00 -11.68 -13.20
C LEU A 162 7.68 -11.27 -14.52
N CYS A 163 8.97 -11.51 -14.69
CA CYS A 163 9.68 -11.29 -15.97
C CYS A 163 10.48 -12.51 -16.42
N ARG A 164 9.89 -13.72 -16.39
CA ARG A 164 10.30 -14.82 -17.28
C ARG A 164 9.27 -15.94 -17.31
N HIS A 165 8.27 -15.82 -18.16
CA HIS A 165 7.72 -16.98 -18.86
C HIS A 165 7.24 -16.53 -20.24
N ASN A 166 8.02 -16.93 -21.26
CA ASN A 166 7.51 -17.21 -22.60
C ASN A 166 6.44 -18.30 -22.51
#